data_AF-A0A7K3S254-F1
#
_entry.id   AF-A0A7K3S254-F1
#
_cell.length_a   1.000
_cell.length_b   1.000
_cell.length_c   1.000
_cell.angle_alpha   90.00
_cell.angle_beta   90.00
_cell.angle_gamma   90.00
#
_symmetry.space_group_name_H-M   'P 1'
#
loop_
_entity.id
_entity.type
_entity.pdbx_description
1 polymer ?
#
loop_
_entity_poly.entity_id
_entity_poly.type
_entity_poly.pdbx_seq_one_letter_code
_entity_poly.pdbx_strand_id
1 'polypeptide(L)'
;AAAGTPAAADGAAAPAKETRTVYRRPVWEAVPLTRTAGAPKSLLVATDESELAAALVRASEQVGARCTVIGTGETPSVLPDAVVHTGDVHTFVRLMADLLRERPGAALRAVHTHRGADPEQIAVTGAIRTLALEHSGFTGSRVEFETGTEAGTRAALLLGELRDAEPEVRHRVAERRVKRLEEFTPPPADGPLARPGGTYLITGGAGSLALHVAEHLASQGP
;
A
#
# COMPACT_ATOMS: atom_id res chain seq x y z
N ALA A 1 -55.05 0.21 53.89
CA ALA A 1 -54.65 0.50 52.50
C ALA A 1 -53.33 1.26 52.54
N ALA A 2 -52.22 0.55 52.33
CA ALA A 2 -50.89 1.15 52.25
C ALA A 2 -50.67 1.65 50.82
N ALA A 3 -50.44 2.95 50.64
CA ALA A 3 -50.09 3.54 49.35
C ALA A 3 -48.60 3.33 49.10
N GLY A 4 -48.26 2.49 48.12
CA GLY A 4 -46.89 2.29 47.65
C GLY A 4 -46.46 3.43 46.72
N THR A 5 -45.32 4.05 47.04
CA THR A 5 -44.58 4.97 46.18
C THR A 5 -43.99 4.22 44.98
N PRO A 6 -44.07 4.72 43.74
CA PRO A 6 -43.36 4.10 42.62
C PRO A 6 -41.87 4.45 42.70
N ALA A 7 -41.02 3.43 42.63
CA ALA A 7 -39.58 3.58 42.50
C ALA A 7 -39.26 4.18 41.11
N ALA A 8 -38.56 5.31 41.09
CA ALA A 8 -37.94 5.84 39.88
C ALA A 8 -36.82 4.89 39.45
N ALA A 9 -37.00 4.27 38.29
CA ALA A 9 -35.91 3.57 37.62
C ALA A 9 -34.98 4.62 37.00
N ASP A 10 -33.89 4.92 37.69
CA ASP A 10 -32.77 5.67 37.13
C ASP A 10 -32.13 4.83 36.01
N GLY A 11 -32.61 5.05 34.79
CA GLY A 11 -31.91 4.63 33.58
C GLY A 11 -30.66 5.47 33.43
N ALA A 12 -29.53 4.99 33.97
CA ALA A 12 -28.22 5.58 33.72
C ALA A 12 -27.94 5.55 32.22
N ALA A 13 -28.03 6.71 31.58
CA ALA A 13 -27.65 6.90 30.18
C ALA A 13 -26.17 6.51 30.02
N ALA A 14 -25.89 5.59 29.09
CA ALA A 14 -24.52 5.23 28.75
C ALA A 14 -23.73 6.50 28.36
N PRO A 15 -22.47 6.65 28.79
CA PRO A 15 -21.68 7.84 28.50
C PRO A 15 -21.59 8.03 26.98
N ALA A 16 -21.93 9.24 26.53
CA ALA A 16 -21.84 9.62 25.13
C ALA A 16 -20.41 9.38 24.64
N LYS A 17 -20.25 8.58 23.59
CA LYS A 17 -18.94 8.35 22.96
C LYS A 17 -18.47 9.68 22.35
N GLU A 18 -17.40 10.23 22.91
CA GLU A 18 -16.78 11.44 22.37
C GLU A 18 -16.11 11.09 21.03
N THR A 19 -16.64 11.68 19.95
CA THR A 19 -16.07 11.51 18.61
C THR A 19 -15.00 12.58 18.41
N ARG A 20 -13.78 12.18 18.05
CA ARG A 20 -12.69 13.11 17.67
C ARG A 20 -12.22 12.86 16.25
N THR A 21 -11.90 13.93 15.54
CA THR A 21 -11.25 13.87 14.22
C THR A 21 -9.74 13.88 14.38
N VAL A 22 -9.05 12.96 13.70
CA VAL A 22 -7.59 12.88 13.68
C VAL A 22 -7.11 13.04 12.24
N TYR A 23 -6.23 14.00 12.00
CA TYR A 23 -5.62 14.21 10.69
C TYR A 23 -4.27 13.50 10.62
N ARG A 24 -4.02 12.78 9.53
CA ARG A 24 -2.77 12.08 9.28
C ARG A 24 -2.24 12.40 7.89
N ARG A 25 -0.92 12.53 7.77
CA ARG A 25 -0.23 12.74 6.50
C ARG A 25 0.87 11.70 6.30
N PRO A 26 1.20 11.33 5.05
CA PRO A 26 2.31 10.44 4.78
C PRO A 26 3.64 11.16 5.01
N VAL A 27 4.56 10.52 5.74
CA VAL A 27 5.95 10.95 5.92
C VAL A 27 6.90 9.81 5.57
N TRP A 28 8.15 10.13 5.24
CA TRP A 28 9.19 9.15 4.90
C TRP A 28 10.30 9.18 5.93
N GLU A 29 10.38 8.12 6.73
CA GLU A 29 11.34 7.98 7.82
C GLU A 29 12.52 7.11 7.39
N ALA A 30 13.72 7.47 7.84
CA ALA A 30 14.92 6.66 7.62
C ALA A 30 14.86 5.41 8.51
N VAL A 31 14.75 4.24 7.88
CA VAL A 31 14.61 2.96 8.58
C VAL A 31 15.53 1.93 7.92
N PRO A 32 16.61 1.51 8.59
CA PRO A 32 17.48 0.44 8.10
C PRO A 32 16.71 -0.85 7.84
N LEU A 33 17.22 -1.70 6.95
CA LEU A 33 16.67 -3.03 6.72
C LEU A 33 16.71 -3.84 8.02
N THR A 34 15.55 -4.37 8.42
CA THR A 34 15.46 -5.29 9.55
C THR A 34 15.21 -6.68 9.00
N ARG A 35 16.16 -7.60 9.20
CA ARG A 35 15.96 -8.99 8.79
C ARG A 35 14.89 -9.62 9.68
N THR A 36 13.75 -9.99 9.11
CA THR A 36 12.76 -10.80 9.85
C THR A 36 13.22 -12.26 9.90
N ALA A 37 12.96 -12.93 11.03
CA ALA A 37 13.25 -14.34 11.21
C ALA A 37 12.17 -15.19 10.53
N GLY A 38 12.60 -16.17 9.72
CA GLY A 38 11.71 -16.98 8.87
C GLY A 38 11.54 -16.35 7.49
N ALA A 39 12.37 -16.75 6.53
CA ALA A 39 12.21 -16.30 5.15
C ALA A 39 10.89 -16.84 4.58
N PRO A 40 10.11 -16.02 3.84
CA PRO A 40 8.97 -16.51 3.08
C PRO A 40 9.39 -17.67 2.16
N LYS A 41 8.50 -18.65 1.98
CA LYS A 41 8.79 -19.86 1.20
C LYS A 41 8.88 -19.58 -0.31
N SER A 42 8.18 -18.55 -0.77
CA SER A 42 8.20 -18.13 -2.17
C SER A 42 8.24 -16.61 -2.27
N LEU A 43 9.15 -16.13 -3.10
CA LEU A 43 9.38 -14.71 -3.39
C LEU A 43 8.87 -14.38 -4.78
N LEU A 44 8.21 -13.23 -4.94
CA LEU A 44 7.82 -12.68 -6.24
C LEU A 44 8.36 -11.26 -6.32
N VAL A 45 9.16 -10.96 -7.34
CA VAL A 45 9.62 -9.62 -7.65
C VAL A 45 9.10 -9.22 -9.03
N ALA A 46 8.44 -8.09 -9.15
CA ALA A 46 7.97 -7.56 -10.43
C ALA A 46 8.73 -6.31 -10.83
N THR A 47 9.16 -6.30 -12.09
CA THR A 47 9.86 -5.19 -12.75
C THR A 47 9.50 -5.18 -14.22
N ASP A 48 9.31 -4.01 -14.83
CA ASP A 48 9.19 -3.85 -16.28
C ASP A 48 10.57 -3.74 -16.97
N GLU A 49 11.63 -3.53 -16.19
CA GLU A 49 13.01 -3.40 -16.68
C GLU A 49 13.73 -4.75 -16.88
N SER A 50 14.04 -5.12 -18.13
CA SER A 50 14.75 -6.36 -18.48
C SER A 50 16.15 -6.46 -17.85
N GLU A 51 16.88 -5.34 -17.74
CA GLU A 51 18.21 -5.32 -17.11
C GLU A 51 18.15 -5.64 -15.61
N LEU A 52 17.12 -5.14 -14.93
CA LEU A 52 16.89 -5.42 -13.52
C LEU A 52 16.45 -6.88 -13.32
N ALA A 53 15.59 -7.40 -14.19
CA ALA A 53 15.21 -8.80 -14.17
C ALA A 53 16.43 -9.72 -14.28
N ALA A 54 17.32 -9.46 -15.24
CA ALA A 54 18.56 -10.22 -15.40
C ALA A 54 19.51 -10.08 -14.19
N ALA A 55 19.58 -8.89 -13.58
CA ALA A 55 20.36 -8.66 -12.37
C ALA A 55 19.81 -9.42 -11.15
N LEU A 56 18.48 -9.48 -11.01
CA LEU A 56 17.80 -10.23 -9.94
C LEU A 56 18.04 -11.74 -10.05
N VAL A 57 18.03 -12.29 -11.27
CA VAL A 57 18.37 -13.71 -11.49
C VAL A 57 19.78 -14.00 -11.01
N ARG A 58 20.78 -13.22 -11.48
CA ARG A 58 22.18 -13.39 -11.07
C ARG A 58 22.37 -13.25 -9.56
N ALA A 59 21.73 -12.26 -8.95
CA ALA A 59 21.82 -12.02 -7.52
C ALA A 59 21.16 -13.17 -6.71
N SER A 60 20.07 -13.75 -7.22
CA SER A 60 19.38 -14.89 -6.59
C SER A 60 20.22 -16.17 -6.66
N GLU A 61 20.88 -16.42 -7.80
CA GLU A 61 21.80 -17.55 -7.99
C GLU A 61 22.99 -17.48 -7.02
N GLN A 62 23.55 -16.28 -6.79
CA GLN A 62 24.65 -16.06 -5.85
C GLN A 62 24.29 -16.40 -4.40
N VAL A 63 23.00 -16.33 -4.04
CA VAL A 63 22.50 -16.70 -2.70
C VAL A 63 21.89 -18.10 -2.67
N GLY A 64 22.02 -18.88 -3.76
CA GLY A 64 21.57 -20.26 -3.86
C GLY A 64 20.05 -20.43 -3.98
N ALA A 65 19.31 -19.38 -4.34
CA ALA A 65 17.86 -19.46 -4.54
C ALA A 65 17.54 -19.85 -5.99
N ARG A 66 16.62 -20.81 -6.19
CA ARG A 66 16.14 -21.12 -7.54
C ARG A 66 15.21 -20.00 -7.99
N CYS A 67 15.65 -19.29 -9.03
CA CYS A 67 14.91 -18.19 -9.61
C CYS A 67 14.29 -18.61 -10.94
N THR A 68 13.03 -18.24 -11.19
CA THR A 68 12.38 -18.39 -12.50
C THR A 68 11.91 -17.03 -12.98
N VAL A 69 12.18 -16.72 -14.24
CA VAL A 69 11.64 -15.52 -14.88
C VAL A 69 10.37 -15.90 -15.62
N ILE A 70 9.32 -15.11 -15.44
CA ILE A 70 8.06 -15.28 -16.15
C ILE A 70 7.62 -13.95 -16.77
N GLY A 71 6.98 -14.04 -17.93
CA GLY A 71 6.45 -12.90 -18.65
C GLY A 71 4.97 -12.63 -18.35
N THR A 72 4.44 -11.65 -19.07
CA THR A 72 3.02 -11.31 -19.02
C THR A 72 2.15 -12.49 -19.48
N GLY A 73 1.21 -12.91 -18.62
CA GLY A 73 0.29 -14.02 -18.93
C GLY A 73 0.78 -15.39 -18.51
N GLU A 74 2.01 -15.50 -18.04
CA GLU A 74 2.57 -16.73 -17.52
C GLU A 74 2.28 -16.86 -16.02
N THR A 75 2.06 -18.07 -15.53
CA THR A 75 1.90 -18.38 -14.11
C THR A 75 2.74 -19.61 -13.79
N PRO A 76 3.56 -19.59 -12.73
CA PRO A 76 4.40 -20.71 -12.39
C PRO A 76 3.56 -21.88 -11.88
N SER A 77 3.65 -23.01 -12.58
CA SER A 77 2.97 -24.26 -12.20
C SER A 77 3.41 -24.77 -10.82
N VAL A 78 4.69 -24.61 -10.51
CA VAL A 78 5.28 -24.82 -9.17
C VAL A 78 5.94 -23.53 -8.74
N LEU A 79 5.65 -23.04 -7.53
CA LEU A 79 6.33 -21.85 -6.99
C LEU A 79 7.80 -22.20 -6.68
N PRO A 80 8.77 -21.59 -7.37
CA PRO A 80 10.17 -21.69 -6.99
C PRO A 80 10.44 -20.84 -5.73
N ASP A 81 11.71 -20.82 -5.31
CA ASP A 81 12.13 -19.98 -4.18
C ASP A 81 11.95 -18.48 -4.52
N ALA A 82 12.19 -18.11 -5.78
CA ALA A 82 11.96 -16.78 -6.31
C ALA A 82 11.41 -16.76 -7.75
N VAL A 83 10.45 -15.88 -8.00
CA VAL A 83 9.89 -15.56 -9.32
C VAL A 83 10.21 -14.11 -9.64
N VAL A 84 10.78 -13.87 -10.82
CA VAL A 84 10.92 -12.52 -11.38
C VAL A 84 9.88 -12.38 -12.48
N HIS A 85 8.86 -11.56 -12.24
CA HIS A 85 7.82 -11.24 -13.19
C HIS A 85 8.24 -10.02 -14.01
N THR A 86 8.29 -10.17 -15.34
CA THR A 86 8.51 -9.05 -16.26
C THR A 86 7.18 -8.58 -16.83
N GLY A 87 6.71 -7.44 -16.32
CA GLY A 87 5.43 -6.85 -16.72
C GLY A 87 5.09 -5.59 -15.94
N ASP A 88 3.97 -4.98 -16.30
CA ASP A 88 3.45 -3.76 -15.66
C ASP A 88 2.75 -4.03 -14.32
N VAL A 89 2.27 -2.95 -13.70
CA VAL A 89 1.51 -2.98 -12.44
C VAL A 89 0.27 -3.88 -12.54
N HIS A 90 -0.45 -3.83 -13.67
CA HIS A 90 -1.69 -4.58 -13.83
C HIS A 90 -1.44 -6.09 -13.86
N THR A 91 -0.48 -6.52 -14.67
CA THR A 91 -0.11 -7.93 -14.80
C THR A 91 0.46 -8.49 -13.51
N PHE A 92 1.20 -7.67 -12.74
CA PHE A 92 1.67 -8.03 -11.41
C PHE A 92 0.51 -8.23 -10.42
N VAL A 93 -0.45 -7.30 -10.36
CA VAL A 93 -1.64 -7.44 -9.48
C VAL A 93 -2.44 -8.68 -9.85
N ARG A 94 -2.63 -8.94 -11.14
CA ARG A 94 -3.34 -10.14 -11.62
C ARG A 94 -2.60 -11.41 -11.20
N LEU A 95 -1.28 -11.48 -11.42
CA LEU A 95 -0.47 -12.63 -11.02
C LEU A 95 -0.56 -12.91 -9.52
N MET A 96 -0.47 -11.88 -8.67
CA MET A 96 -0.64 -12.05 -7.23
C MET A 96 -2.02 -12.64 -6.88
N ALA A 97 -3.08 -12.09 -7.48
CA ALA A 97 -4.45 -12.55 -7.24
C ALA A 97 -4.65 -14.01 -7.71
N ASP A 98 -4.09 -14.38 -8.86
CA ASP A 98 -4.18 -15.75 -9.40
C ASP A 98 -3.42 -16.75 -8.52
N LEU A 99 -2.19 -16.41 -8.11
CA LEU A 99 -1.38 -17.24 -7.22
C LEU A 99 -2.04 -17.48 -5.86
N LEU A 100 -2.64 -16.44 -5.28
CA LEU A 100 -3.32 -16.53 -3.99
C LEU A 100 -4.68 -17.23 -4.08
N ARG A 101 -5.39 -17.09 -5.21
CA ARG A 101 -6.63 -17.85 -5.47
C ARG A 101 -6.36 -19.34 -5.60
N GLU A 102 -5.33 -19.71 -6.37
CA GLU A 102 -4.94 -21.11 -6.55
C GLU A 102 -4.33 -21.72 -5.27
N ARG A 103 -3.71 -20.88 -4.42
CA ARG A 103 -3.01 -21.33 -3.21
C ARG A 103 -3.33 -20.42 -2.01
N PRO A 104 -4.53 -20.50 -1.41
CA PRO A 104 -5.00 -19.55 -0.38
C PRO A 104 -4.14 -19.46 0.89
N GLY A 105 -3.36 -20.51 1.20
CA GLY A 105 -2.45 -20.56 2.34
C GLY A 105 -0.96 -20.42 1.99
N ALA A 106 -0.62 -20.02 0.75
CA ALA A 106 0.77 -19.85 0.34
C ALA A 106 1.46 -18.75 1.18
N ALA A 107 2.66 -19.07 1.67
CA ALA A 107 3.55 -18.08 2.28
C ALA A 107 4.28 -17.31 1.17
N LEU A 108 3.60 -16.30 0.63
CA LEU A 108 4.05 -15.52 -0.53
C LEU A 108 4.48 -14.12 -0.09
N ARG A 109 5.67 -13.71 -0.52
CA ARG A 109 6.14 -12.33 -0.41
C ARG A 109 6.26 -11.71 -1.79
N ALA A 110 5.52 -10.64 -2.05
CA ALA A 110 5.54 -9.95 -3.34
C ALA A 110 6.16 -8.55 -3.25
N VAL A 111 7.08 -8.22 -4.15
CA VAL A 111 7.72 -6.91 -4.22
C VAL A 111 7.53 -6.34 -5.61
N HIS A 112 6.85 -5.19 -5.69
CA HIS A 112 6.79 -4.39 -6.90
C HIS A 112 7.87 -3.32 -6.87
N THR A 113 8.75 -3.28 -7.86
CA THR A 113 9.81 -2.27 -7.93
C THR A 113 9.61 -1.33 -9.11
N HIS A 114 9.91 -0.05 -8.90
CA HIS A 114 9.87 0.96 -9.95
C HIS A 114 10.91 2.06 -9.71
N ARG A 115 11.09 2.92 -10.72
CA ARG A 115 11.87 4.16 -10.64
C ARG A 115 10.94 5.36 -10.64
N GLY A 116 11.34 6.43 -9.94
CA GLY A 116 10.65 7.71 -9.99
C GLY A 116 9.22 7.70 -9.42
N ALA A 117 8.54 8.85 -9.53
CA ALA A 117 7.25 9.12 -8.90
C ALA A 117 6.07 8.96 -9.88
N ASP A 118 5.91 7.77 -10.45
CA ASP A 118 4.80 7.44 -11.33
C ASP A 118 3.53 7.08 -10.50
N PRO A 119 2.39 7.79 -10.69
CA PRO A 119 1.15 7.54 -9.95
C PRO A 119 0.60 6.11 -10.07
N GLU A 120 0.76 5.45 -11.22
CA GLU A 120 0.27 4.08 -11.42
C GLU A 120 0.98 3.10 -10.47
N GLN A 121 2.26 3.34 -10.23
CA GLN A 121 3.08 2.56 -9.30
C GLN A 121 2.59 2.74 -7.87
N ILE A 122 2.09 3.92 -7.48
CA ILE A 122 1.55 4.16 -6.14
C ILE A 122 0.29 3.32 -5.88
N ALA A 123 -0.55 3.13 -6.91
CA ALA A 123 -1.80 2.40 -6.78
C ALA A 123 -1.61 0.92 -6.39
N VAL A 124 -0.49 0.29 -6.79
CA VAL A 124 -0.19 -1.12 -6.48
C VAL A 124 -0.20 -1.41 -4.97
N THR A 125 0.15 -0.42 -4.14
CA THR A 125 0.16 -0.56 -2.70
C THR A 125 -1.24 -0.85 -2.16
N GLY A 126 -2.29 -0.28 -2.76
CA GLY A 126 -3.67 -0.57 -2.38
C GLY A 126 -4.00 -2.06 -2.55
N ALA A 127 -3.70 -2.62 -3.72
CA ALA A 127 -3.90 -4.04 -4.00
C ALA A 127 -3.11 -4.95 -3.06
N ILE A 128 -1.83 -4.63 -2.83
CA ILE A 128 -0.97 -5.36 -1.89
C ILE A 128 -1.57 -5.38 -0.47
N ARG A 129 -2.00 -4.21 0.03
CA ARG A 129 -2.58 -4.11 1.38
C ARG A 129 -3.88 -4.89 1.50
N THR A 130 -4.74 -4.84 0.49
CA THR A 130 -5.98 -5.62 0.45
C THR A 130 -5.69 -7.12 0.48
N LEU A 131 -4.79 -7.60 -0.37
CA LEU A 131 -4.42 -9.02 -0.41
C LEU A 131 -3.80 -9.49 0.92
N ALA A 132 -3.03 -8.64 1.60
CA ALA A 132 -2.47 -8.97 2.92
C ALA A 132 -3.52 -9.06 4.02
N LEU A 133 -4.64 -8.36 3.89
CA LEU A 133 -5.79 -8.48 4.81
C LEU A 133 -6.61 -9.75 4.53
N GLU A 134 -6.66 -10.19 3.27
CA GLU A 134 -7.43 -11.37 2.85
C GLU A 134 -6.65 -12.69 3.02
N HIS A 135 -5.32 -12.66 2.89
CA HIS A 135 -4.46 -13.84 2.91
C HIS A 135 -3.37 -13.71 3.97
N SER A 136 -3.52 -14.39 5.10
CA SER A 136 -2.58 -14.30 6.24
C SER A 136 -1.16 -14.79 5.94
N GLY A 137 -0.98 -15.59 4.88
CA GLY A 137 0.33 -16.01 4.39
C GLY A 137 0.99 -15.03 3.42
N PHE A 138 0.27 -13.98 2.99
CA PHE A 138 0.74 -13.01 2.03
C PHE A 138 1.31 -11.75 2.71
N THR A 139 2.45 -11.30 2.23
CA THR A 139 3.01 -9.98 2.54
C THR A 139 3.51 -9.33 1.26
N GLY A 140 3.48 -8.01 1.19
CA GLY A 140 3.85 -7.32 -0.02
C GLY A 140 4.39 -5.92 0.20
N SER A 141 5.20 -5.45 -0.75
CA SER A 141 5.78 -4.11 -0.72
C SER A 141 5.88 -3.51 -2.10
N ARG A 142 5.75 -2.19 -2.11
CA ARG A 142 6.25 -1.37 -3.21
C ARG A 142 7.61 -0.81 -2.82
N VAL A 143 8.61 -0.98 -3.69
CA VAL A 143 9.97 -0.48 -3.51
C VAL A 143 10.31 0.49 -4.63
N GLU A 144 10.55 1.74 -4.27
CA GLU A 144 10.86 2.81 -5.20
C GLU A 144 12.35 3.14 -5.20
N PHE A 145 13.00 3.14 -6.35
CA PHE A 145 14.40 3.53 -6.47
C PHE A 145 14.57 4.93 -7.07
N GLU A 146 15.63 5.61 -6.65
CA GLU A 146 16.08 6.84 -7.29
C GLU A 146 16.49 6.58 -8.74
N THR A 147 16.13 7.50 -9.63
CA THR A 147 16.57 7.49 -11.02
C THR A 147 18.11 7.50 -11.08
N GLY A 148 18.69 6.65 -11.91
CA GLY A 148 20.15 6.49 -12.01
C GLY A 148 20.76 5.44 -11.07
N THR A 149 19.98 4.81 -10.18
CA THR A 149 20.49 3.67 -9.42
C THR A 149 20.68 2.46 -10.34
N GLU A 150 21.90 1.94 -10.42
CA GLU A 150 22.29 0.81 -11.27
C GLU A 150 21.50 -0.47 -10.98
N ALA A 151 21.21 -1.27 -12.01
CA ALA A 151 20.41 -2.50 -11.89
C ALA A 151 21.00 -3.51 -10.89
N GLY A 152 22.33 -3.69 -10.89
CA GLY A 152 23.02 -4.58 -9.94
C GLY A 152 22.85 -4.16 -8.48
N THR A 153 22.99 -2.86 -8.20
CA THR A 153 22.78 -2.30 -6.85
C THR A 153 21.33 -2.46 -6.41
N ARG A 154 20.37 -2.19 -7.30
CA ARG A 154 18.94 -2.38 -7.01
C ARG A 154 18.60 -3.84 -6.72
N ALA A 155 19.12 -4.77 -7.51
CA ALA A 155 18.93 -6.20 -7.27
C ALA A 155 19.44 -6.62 -5.89
N ALA A 156 20.65 -6.17 -5.49
CA ALA A 156 21.20 -6.45 -4.18
C ALA A 156 20.34 -5.89 -3.02
N LEU A 157 19.82 -4.66 -3.17
CA LEU A 157 18.93 -4.05 -2.18
C LEU A 157 17.58 -4.78 -2.11
N LEU A 158 17.00 -5.17 -3.25
CA LEU A 158 15.74 -5.92 -3.32
C LEU A 158 15.83 -7.28 -2.62
N LEU A 159 16.97 -7.98 -2.68
CA LEU A 159 17.17 -9.21 -1.91
C LEU A 159 17.00 -8.99 -0.39
N GLY A 160 17.33 -7.80 0.10
CA GLY A 160 17.07 -7.38 1.48
C GLY A 160 15.58 -7.15 1.74
N GLU A 161 14.90 -6.43 0.85
CA GLU A 161 13.47 -6.12 0.96
C GLU A 161 12.58 -7.37 0.94
N LEU A 162 13.01 -8.42 0.25
CA LEU A 162 12.31 -9.71 0.23
C LEU A 162 12.25 -10.40 1.61
N ARG A 163 13.04 -9.91 2.59
CA ARG A 163 13.07 -10.40 3.98
C ARG A 163 12.59 -9.35 5.00
N ASP A 164 12.05 -8.25 4.52
CA ASP A 164 11.50 -7.16 5.32
C ASP A 164 9.99 -7.07 5.04
N ALA A 165 9.19 -6.53 5.95
CA ALA A 165 7.72 -6.54 5.86
C ALA A 165 7.14 -5.15 5.59
N GLU A 166 7.97 -4.15 5.30
CA GLU A 166 7.51 -2.77 5.16
C GLU A 166 6.77 -2.53 3.84
N PRO A 167 5.51 -2.04 3.85
CA PRO A 167 4.64 -2.05 2.67
C PRO A 167 5.02 -1.03 1.59
N GLU A 168 5.67 0.07 1.98
CA GLU A 168 6.09 1.15 1.06
C GLU A 168 7.47 1.63 1.45
N VAL A 169 8.43 1.32 0.59
CA VAL A 169 9.85 1.60 0.78
C VAL A 169 10.35 2.45 -0.37
N ARG A 170 11.25 3.38 -0.09
CA ARG A 170 12.04 4.07 -1.11
C ARG A 170 13.51 4.05 -0.76
N HIS A 171 14.34 3.89 -1.79
CA HIS A 171 15.78 4.04 -1.72
C HIS A 171 16.17 5.35 -2.42
N ARG A 172 16.92 6.21 -1.71
CA ARG A 172 17.47 7.50 -2.18
C ARG A 172 18.87 7.66 -1.63
N VAL A 173 19.84 8.08 -2.44
CA VAL A 173 21.21 8.46 -2.00
C VAL A 173 21.72 7.60 -0.81
N ALA A 174 21.87 6.29 -1.03
CA ALA A 174 22.32 5.30 -0.05
C ALA A 174 21.48 5.13 1.24
N GLU A 175 20.30 5.75 1.33
CA GLU A 175 19.39 5.68 2.46
C GLU A 175 18.08 4.99 2.09
N ARG A 176 17.71 4.01 2.92
CA ARG A 176 16.39 3.37 2.88
C ARG A 176 15.41 4.16 3.73
N ARG A 177 14.27 4.50 3.16
CA ARG A 177 13.17 5.15 3.87
C ARG A 177 11.88 4.39 3.72
N VAL A 178 11.04 4.45 4.75
CA VAL A 178 9.76 3.78 4.80
C VAL A 178 8.66 4.79 5.05
N LYS A 179 7.50 4.58 4.40
CA LYS A 179 6.35 5.47 4.55
C LYS A 179 5.61 5.19 5.86
N ARG A 180 5.32 6.25 6.60
CA ARG A 180 4.50 6.26 7.83
C ARG A 180 3.38 7.27 7.72
N LEU A 181 2.37 7.12 8.58
CA LEU A 181 1.33 8.12 8.77
C LEU A 181 1.62 8.85 10.08
N GLU A 182 1.92 10.14 9.98
CA GLU A 182 2.14 11.02 11.12
C GLU A 182 0.87 11.81 11.38
N GLU A 183 0.45 11.92 12.65
CA GLU A 183 -0.63 12.81 13.04
C GLU A 183 -0.17 14.27 12.94
N PHE A 184 -1.02 15.14 12.39
CA PHE A 184 -0.72 16.56 12.27
C PHE A 184 -1.96 17.40 12.56
N THR A 185 -1.76 18.68 12.85
CA THR A 185 -2.85 19.66 12.93
C THR A 185 -2.87 20.45 11.63
N PRO A 186 -3.94 20.41 10.83
CA PRO A 186 -4.02 21.22 9.62
C PRO A 186 -4.03 22.71 10.02
N PRO A 187 -3.38 23.57 9.21
CA PRO A 187 -3.50 25.01 9.43
C PRO A 187 -4.97 25.44 9.31
N PRO A 188 -5.37 26.54 9.97
CA PRO A 188 -6.70 27.12 9.75
C PRO A 188 -6.91 27.41 8.26
N ALA A 189 -8.15 27.26 7.80
CA ALA A 189 -8.49 27.60 6.43
C ALA A 189 -8.44 29.12 6.24
N ASP A 190 -7.63 29.58 5.27
CA ASP A 190 -7.52 30.99 4.92
C ASP A 190 -8.32 31.29 3.65
N GLY A 191 -9.28 32.23 3.76
CA GLY A 191 -10.09 32.71 2.64
C GLY A 191 -11.35 31.88 2.31
N PRO A 192 -12.17 32.34 1.36
CA PRO A 192 -13.42 31.67 1.01
C PRO A 192 -13.17 30.39 0.21
N LEU A 193 -13.87 29.30 0.57
CA LEU A 193 -13.82 28.02 -0.15
C LEU A 193 -14.31 28.15 -1.60
N ALA A 194 -15.38 28.93 -1.80
CA ALA A 194 -15.97 29.22 -3.09
C ALA A 194 -15.60 30.63 -3.58
N ARG A 195 -15.20 30.73 -4.85
CA ARG A 195 -14.90 31.98 -5.54
C ARG A 195 -16.23 32.59 -5.99
N PRO A 196 -16.47 33.90 -5.75
CA PRO A 196 -17.64 34.58 -6.29
C PRO A 196 -17.75 34.39 -7.81
N GLY A 197 -18.93 33.96 -8.28
CA GLY A 197 -19.18 33.67 -9.70
C GLY A 197 -18.43 32.45 -10.27
N GLY A 198 -17.80 31.63 -9.42
CA GLY A 198 -17.09 30.43 -9.84
C GLY A 198 -18.03 29.27 -10.20
N THR A 199 -17.65 28.50 -11.22
CA THR A 199 -18.33 27.24 -11.60
C THR A 199 -17.47 26.05 -11.20
N TYR A 200 -18.06 25.08 -10.50
CA TYR A 200 -17.38 23.91 -9.96
C TYR A 200 -17.95 22.61 -10.54
N LEU A 201 -17.08 21.71 -11.01
CA LEU A 201 -17.45 20.38 -11.47
C LEU A 201 -17.18 19.35 -10.36
N ILE A 202 -18.21 18.58 -9.99
CA ILE A 202 -18.09 17.46 -9.04
C ILE A 202 -18.25 16.15 -9.81
N THR A 203 -17.17 15.36 -9.91
CA THR A 203 -17.23 14.04 -10.53
C THR A 203 -17.97 13.06 -9.61
N GLY A 204 -18.78 12.16 -10.19
CA GLY A 204 -19.72 11.36 -9.39
C GLY A 204 -20.83 12.19 -8.72
N GLY A 205 -21.20 13.34 -9.31
CA GLY A 205 -22.05 14.38 -8.73
C GLY A 205 -23.44 13.95 -8.20
N ALA A 206 -23.95 12.81 -8.65
CA ALA A 206 -25.22 12.24 -8.17
C ALA A 206 -25.05 11.34 -6.92
N GLY A 207 -23.83 11.16 -6.41
CA GLY A 207 -23.54 10.34 -5.23
C GLY A 207 -23.86 11.07 -3.91
N SER A 208 -24.09 10.30 -2.85
CA SER A 208 -24.43 10.84 -1.52
C SER A 208 -23.39 11.81 -0.99
N LEU A 209 -22.09 11.50 -1.11
CA LEU A 209 -21.02 12.41 -0.69
C LEU A 209 -20.98 13.68 -1.55
N ALA A 210 -21.19 13.54 -2.86
CA ALA A 210 -21.18 14.67 -3.79
C ALA A 210 -22.30 15.68 -3.49
N LEU A 211 -23.48 15.20 -3.10
CA LEU A 211 -24.59 16.06 -2.68
C LEU A 211 -24.22 16.91 -1.46
N HIS A 212 -23.66 16.32 -0.41
CA HIS A 212 -23.22 17.08 0.77
C HIS A 212 -22.13 18.12 0.43
N VAL A 213 -21.21 17.78 -0.48
CA VAL A 213 -20.19 18.73 -0.96
C VAL A 213 -20.83 19.86 -1.77
N ALA A 214 -21.79 19.55 -2.64
CA ALA A 214 -22.52 20.54 -3.44
C ALA A 214 -23.34 21.50 -2.57
N GLU A 215 -24.06 20.96 -1.58
CA GLU A 215 -24.80 21.73 -0.58
C GLU A 215 -23.87 22.64 0.23
N HIS A 216 -22.72 22.12 0.67
CA HIS A 216 -21.72 22.92 1.36
C HIS A 216 -21.22 24.06 0.48
N LEU A 217 -20.84 23.80 -0.78
CA LEU A 217 -20.40 24.84 -1.72
C LEU A 217 -21.50 25.88 -1.98
N ALA A 218 -22.76 25.46 -2.15
CA ALA A 218 -23.90 26.36 -2.32
C ALA A 218 -24.14 27.25 -1.09
N SER A 219 -23.95 26.71 0.12
CA SER A 219 -24.07 27.48 1.38
C SER A 219 -22.99 28.53 1.58
N GLN A 220 -21.86 28.41 0.87
CA GLN A 220 -20.71 29.33 0.96
C GLN A 220 -20.62 30.29 -0.23
N GLY A 221 -21.51 30.17 -1.21
CA GLY A 221 -21.63 31.13 -2.30
C GLY A 221 -22.19 32.48 -1.82
N PRO A 222 -21.86 33.59 -2.49
CA PRO A 222 -22.51 34.88 -2.25
C PRO A 222 -24.00 34.85 -2.59
#